data_AF-A0A1A8NYE8-F1
#
_entry.id   AF-A0A1A8NYE8-F1
#
_cell.length_a   1.000
_cell.length_b   1.000
_cell.length_c   1.000
_cell.angle_alpha   90.00
_cell.angle_beta   90.00
_cell.angle_gamma   90.00
#
_symmetry.space_group_name_H-M   'P 1'
#
loop_
_entity.id
_entity.type
_entity.pdbx_description
1 polymer ?
#
loop_
_entity_poly.entity_id
_entity_poly.type
_entity_poly.pdbx_seq_one_letter_code
_entity_poly.pdbx_strand_id
1 'polypeptide(L)'
;PQREKPQLFLRRDVRLPLEIEKKVEDPLAILILFDEARHCLLKGFFPAPDSKLITLASLLLQIIYGNYESKKHKQGFLNEENLKSIVPISKVKSKAYHWTSRILHEYKALSTSEGVSKEMHHLQRLFLQSCWDIPTYGAAFFTGQVYTKASASNHKVIRVSVGVNTKGLHLMNMETKALLISLEYGTFMWQLGHADQYFQIHSRDNKMNFIVHTKQSGLIVKLLMKLSGHVTPTEKGPTDKYAYG
;
A
#
# COMPACT_ATOMS: atom_id res chain seq x y z
N PRO A 1 17.77 -15.87 -10.45
CA PRO A 1 18.29 -14.73 -11.26
C PRO A 1 18.15 -14.94 -12.77
N GLN A 2 18.48 -16.11 -13.32
CA GLN A 2 18.51 -16.36 -14.77
C GLN A 2 17.14 -16.26 -15.51
N ARG A 3 16.03 -16.18 -14.77
CA ARG A 3 14.67 -16.00 -15.34
C ARG A 3 14.15 -14.56 -15.23
N GLU A 4 14.84 -13.68 -14.50
CA GLU A 4 14.44 -12.29 -14.31
C GLU A 4 15.08 -11.42 -15.39
N LYS A 5 14.28 -10.60 -16.08
CA LYS A 5 14.76 -9.62 -17.07
C LYS A 5 14.58 -8.22 -16.50
N PRO A 6 15.66 -7.54 -16.05
CA PRO A 6 15.55 -6.22 -15.44
C PRO A 6 15.17 -5.16 -16.49
N GLN A 7 14.39 -4.17 -16.06
CA GLN A 7 14.01 -2.99 -16.84
C GLN A 7 14.10 -1.73 -15.96
N LEU A 8 14.31 -0.57 -16.59
CA LEU A 8 14.28 0.72 -15.91
C LEU A 8 12.85 1.25 -15.85
N PHE A 9 12.46 1.78 -14.70
CA PHE A 9 11.15 2.38 -14.47
C PHE A 9 11.31 3.74 -13.80
N LEU A 10 10.55 4.74 -14.27
CA LEU A 10 10.29 5.96 -13.53
C LEU A 10 9.21 5.66 -12.48
N ARG A 11 9.52 5.90 -11.20
CA ARG A 11 8.63 5.61 -10.06
C ARG A 11 8.75 6.67 -8.98
N ARG A 12 7.77 6.74 -8.09
CA ARG A 12 7.76 7.57 -6.89
C ARG A 12 9.03 7.30 -6.07
N ASP A 13 9.73 8.36 -5.67
CA ASP A 13 10.83 8.24 -4.71
C ASP A 13 10.25 7.79 -3.36
N VAL A 14 10.74 6.66 -2.84
CA VAL A 14 10.31 6.13 -1.52
C VAL A 14 10.52 7.14 -0.39
N ARG A 15 11.44 8.10 -0.57
CA ARG A 15 11.75 9.16 0.40
C ARG A 15 10.82 10.37 0.32
N LEU A 16 10.00 10.48 -0.72
CA LEU A 16 9.09 11.62 -0.89
C LEU A 16 8.14 11.71 0.33
N PRO A 17 8.23 12.77 1.16
CA PRO A 17 7.35 12.92 2.30
C PRO A 17 5.91 13.15 1.82
N LEU A 18 4.94 12.53 2.50
CA LEU A 18 3.54 12.62 2.10
C LEU A 18 3.04 14.07 2.13
N GLU A 19 3.49 14.90 3.07
CA GLU A 19 3.07 16.31 3.15
C GLU A 19 3.59 17.19 2.00
N ILE A 20 4.67 16.77 1.34
CA ILE A 20 5.13 17.40 0.10
C ILE A 20 4.28 16.92 -1.07
N GLU A 21 4.03 15.62 -1.13
CA GLU A 21 3.19 15.03 -2.18
C GLU A 21 1.76 15.60 -2.18
N LYS A 22 1.17 15.86 -1.01
CA LYS A 22 -0.15 16.48 -0.88
C LYS A 22 -0.28 17.84 -1.56
N LYS A 23 0.85 18.53 -1.79
CA LYS A 23 0.92 19.86 -2.41
C LYS A 23 1.21 19.82 -3.92
N VAL A 24 1.46 18.66 -4.50
CA VAL A 24 1.76 18.52 -5.94
C VAL A 24 0.51 18.85 -6.76
N GLU A 25 0.57 19.86 -7.63
CA GLU A 25 -0.54 20.26 -8.50
C GLU A 25 -0.27 20.01 -9.99
N ASP A 26 0.99 19.72 -10.36
CA ASP A 26 1.39 19.44 -11.74
C ASP A 26 0.64 18.21 -12.31
N PRO A 27 -0.10 18.35 -13.42
CA PRO A 27 -0.89 17.25 -13.99
C PRO A 27 -0.06 16.02 -14.38
N LEU A 28 1.18 16.19 -14.85
CA LEU A 28 2.03 15.08 -15.26
C LEU A 28 2.55 14.29 -14.05
N ALA A 29 2.99 14.99 -13.00
CA ALA A 29 3.37 14.37 -11.73
C ALA A 29 2.20 13.61 -11.11
N ILE A 30 0.99 14.19 -11.13
CA ILE A 30 -0.24 13.53 -10.67
C ILE A 30 -0.51 12.25 -11.46
N LEU A 31 -0.41 12.29 -12.79
CA LEU A 31 -0.61 11.13 -13.66
C LEU A 31 0.36 10.00 -13.33
N ILE A 32 1.65 10.29 -13.15
CA ILE A 32 2.69 9.30 -12.85
C ILE A 32 2.44 8.66 -11.47
N LEU A 33 2.15 9.47 -10.45
CA LEU A 33 1.82 8.98 -9.11
C LEU A 33 0.55 8.14 -9.12
N PHE A 34 -0.47 8.58 -9.87
CA PHE A 34 -1.73 7.85 -10.05
C PHE A 34 -1.51 6.48 -10.69
N ASP A 35 -0.73 6.40 -11.77
CA ASP A 35 -0.53 5.13 -12.46
C ASP A 35 0.19 4.11 -11.57
N GLU A 36 1.19 4.54 -10.80
CA GLU A 36 1.85 3.69 -9.82
C GLU A 36 0.91 3.28 -8.68
N ALA A 37 0.11 4.20 -8.14
CA ALA A 37 -0.87 3.88 -7.10
C ALA A 37 -1.94 2.89 -7.58
N ARG A 38 -2.45 3.07 -8.81
CA ARG A 38 -3.37 2.14 -9.48
C ARG A 38 -2.72 0.77 -9.64
N HIS A 39 -1.47 0.71 -10.09
CA HIS A 39 -0.74 -0.56 -10.19
C HIS A 39 -0.67 -1.28 -8.83
N CYS A 40 -0.31 -0.57 -7.76
CA CYS A 40 -0.26 -1.11 -6.40
C CYS A 40 -1.63 -1.62 -5.93
N LEU A 41 -2.71 -0.86 -6.19
CA LEU A 41 -4.08 -1.28 -5.89
C LEU A 41 -4.43 -2.60 -6.59
N LEU A 42 -4.29 -2.66 -7.92
CA LEU A 42 -4.69 -3.82 -8.72
C LEU A 42 -3.88 -5.08 -8.36
N LYS A 43 -2.59 -4.92 -8.01
CA LYS A 43 -1.74 -6.03 -7.54
C LYS A 43 -2.02 -6.45 -6.09
N GLY A 44 -2.88 -5.72 -5.38
CA GLY A 44 -3.30 -6.02 -4.01
C GLY A 44 -2.31 -5.58 -2.94
N PHE A 45 -1.43 -4.62 -3.23
CA PHE A 45 -0.50 -4.05 -2.25
C PHE A 45 -1.14 -2.99 -1.34
N PHE A 46 -2.38 -2.60 -1.60
CA PHE A 46 -3.14 -1.65 -0.79
C PHE A 46 -4.20 -2.38 0.07
N PRO A 47 -3.89 -2.72 1.33
CA PRO A 47 -4.86 -3.29 2.24
C PRO A 47 -5.84 -2.20 2.69
N ALA A 48 -7.11 -2.32 2.32
CA ALA A 48 -8.14 -1.37 2.67
C ALA A 48 -9.49 -2.09 2.92
N PRO A 49 -10.39 -1.49 3.71
CA PRO A 49 -11.76 -1.97 3.86
C PRO A 49 -12.51 -2.01 2.53
N ASP A 50 -13.50 -2.90 2.43
CA ASP A 50 -14.32 -3.07 1.22
C ASP A 50 -14.95 -1.73 0.76
N SER A 51 -15.39 -0.86 1.67
CA SER A 51 -15.93 0.47 1.35
C SER A 51 -14.93 1.35 0.59
N LYS A 52 -13.68 1.43 1.07
CA LYS A 52 -12.63 2.22 0.42
C LYS A 52 -12.26 1.66 -0.95
N LEU A 53 -12.21 0.33 -1.09
CA LEU A 53 -11.95 -0.30 -2.39
C LEU A 53 -13.07 -0.04 -3.41
N ILE A 54 -14.32 0.03 -2.96
CA ILE A 54 -15.47 0.38 -3.80
C ILE A 54 -15.37 1.82 -4.29
N THR A 55 -15.01 2.76 -3.41
CA THR A 55 -14.79 4.17 -3.79
C THR A 55 -13.62 4.34 -4.76
N LEU A 56 -12.51 3.63 -4.57
CA LEU A 56 -11.40 3.64 -5.53
C LEU A 56 -11.84 3.06 -6.88
N ALA A 57 -12.64 2.00 -6.89
CA ALA A 57 -13.15 1.40 -8.11
C ALA A 57 -14.11 2.33 -8.86
N SER A 58 -14.98 3.07 -8.16
CA SER A 58 -15.89 4.04 -8.78
C SER A 58 -15.14 5.25 -9.38
N LEU A 59 -14.09 5.73 -8.71
CA LEU A 59 -13.18 6.74 -9.26
C LEU A 59 -12.47 6.23 -10.52
N LEU A 60 -11.99 4.99 -10.53
CA LEU A 60 -11.36 4.41 -11.72
C LEU A 60 -12.34 4.27 -12.88
N LEU A 61 -13.61 3.95 -12.62
CA LEU A 61 -14.62 3.96 -13.68
C LEU A 61 -14.80 5.35 -14.28
N GLN A 62 -14.89 6.39 -13.44
CA GLN A 62 -15.00 7.77 -13.91
C GLN A 62 -13.76 8.21 -14.71
N ILE A 63 -12.56 7.80 -14.30
CA ILE A 63 -11.30 8.09 -14.99
C ILE A 63 -11.20 7.36 -16.33
N ILE A 64 -11.59 6.09 -16.40
CA ILE A 64 -11.40 5.24 -17.59
C ILE A 64 -12.53 5.43 -18.62
N TYR A 65 -13.77 5.53 -18.14
CA TYR A 65 -14.97 5.50 -18.99
C TYR A 65 -15.71 6.84 -19.05
N GLY A 66 -15.28 7.86 -18.31
CA GLY A 66 -15.94 9.17 -18.28
C GLY A 66 -17.21 9.16 -17.44
N ASN A 67 -18.26 9.86 -17.89
CA ASN A 67 -19.51 9.96 -17.13
C ASN A 67 -20.37 8.69 -17.24
N TYR A 68 -21.10 8.40 -16.16
CA TYR A 68 -22.06 7.32 -16.11
C TYR A 68 -23.21 7.52 -17.10
N GLU A 69 -23.43 6.53 -17.96
CA GLU A 69 -24.58 6.47 -18.87
C GLU A 69 -25.41 5.21 -18.59
N SER A 70 -26.71 5.37 -18.27
CA SER A 70 -27.60 4.26 -17.89
C SER A 70 -27.76 3.19 -18.98
N LYS A 71 -27.62 3.56 -20.25
CA LYS A 71 -27.69 2.64 -21.39
C LYS A 71 -26.45 1.74 -21.50
N LYS A 72 -25.28 2.26 -21.12
CA LYS A 72 -23.98 1.58 -21.23
C LYS A 72 -23.61 0.85 -19.93
N HIS A 73 -23.74 1.52 -18.79
CA HIS A 73 -23.26 1.07 -17.48
C HIS A 73 -24.39 0.44 -16.65
N LYS A 74 -25.05 -0.57 -17.21
CA LYS A 74 -26.13 -1.33 -16.56
C LYS A 74 -25.66 -2.70 -16.07
N GLN A 75 -26.59 -3.50 -15.54
CA GLN A 75 -26.33 -4.88 -15.12
C GLN A 75 -25.66 -5.67 -16.25
N GLY A 76 -24.52 -6.32 -15.94
CA GLY A 76 -23.66 -7.01 -16.91
C GLY A 76 -22.43 -6.21 -17.37
N PHE A 77 -22.39 -4.89 -17.18
CA PHE A 77 -21.21 -4.06 -17.51
C PHE A 77 -19.99 -4.44 -16.67
N LEU A 78 -20.14 -4.58 -15.34
CA LEU A 78 -19.04 -4.98 -14.45
C LEU A 78 -18.86 -6.51 -14.44
N ASN A 79 -18.41 -7.06 -15.56
CA ASN A 79 -17.97 -8.46 -15.66
C ASN A 79 -16.57 -8.66 -15.04
N GLU A 80 -16.06 -9.91 -15.05
CA GLU A 80 -14.75 -10.23 -14.46
C GLU A 80 -13.59 -9.43 -15.09
N GLU A 81 -13.63 -9.20 -16.40
CA GLU A 81 -12.59 -8.46 -17.12
C GLU A 81 -12.57 -6.98 -16.71
N ASN A 82 -13.75 -6.33 -16.69
CA ASN A 82 -13.84 -4.95 -16.25
C ASN A 82 -13.46 -4.81 -14.77
N LEU A 83 -13.87 -5.75 -13.91
CA LEU A 83 -13.48 -5.75 -12.50
C LEU A 83 -11.97 -5.86 -12.31
N LYS A 84 -11.25 -6.68 -13.10
CA LYS A 84 -9.78 -6.79 -13.03
C LYS A 84 -9.05 -5.46 -13.25
N SER A 85 -9.68 -4.50 -13.93
CA SER A 85 -9.10 -3.18 -14.20
C SER A 85 -9.34 -2.15 -13.09
N ILE A 86 -10.25 -2.43 -12.13
CA ILE A 86 -10.68 -1.46 -11.11
C ILE A 86 -10.60 -1.95 -9.66
N VAL A 87 -10.46 -3.25 -9.41
CA VAL A 87 -10.34 -3.82 -8.05
C VAL A 87 -9.07 -4.65 -7.89
N PRO A 88 -8.58 -4.85 -6.65
CA PRO A 88 -7.45 -5.75 -6.38
C PRO A 88 -7.71 -7.17 -6.90
N ILE A 89 -6.71 -7.77 -7.54
CA ILE A 89 -6.81 -9.12 -8.12
C ILE A 89 -7.22 -10.19 -7.10
N SER A 90 -6.82 -10.03 -5.84
CA SER A 90 -7.19 -10.93 -4.73
C SER A 90 -8.68 -10.90 -4.36
N LYS A 91 -9.41 -9.87 -4.81
CA LYS A 91 -10.83 -9.65 -4.53
C LYS A 91 -11.74 -9.95 -5.70
N VAL A 92 -11.22 -9.99 -6.94
CA VAL A 92 -12.02 -10.18 -8.17
C VAL A 92 -12.94 -11.41 -8.07
N LYS A 93 -12.37 -12.58 -7.77
CA LYS A 93 -13.15 -13.84 -7.73
C LYS A 93 -13.90 -14.07 -6.42
N SER A 94 -13.46 -13.44 -5.33
CA SER A 94 -13.93 -13.76 -3.97
C SER A 94 -14.99 -12.79 -3.45
N LYS A 95 -14.90 -11.50 -3.77
CA LYS A 95 -15.76 -10.45 -3.21
C LYS A 95 -16.32 -9.47 -4.23
N ALA A 96 -15.58 -9.15 -5.29
CA ALA A 96 -15.88 -8.00 -6.14
C ALA A 96 -17.23 -8.09 -6.86
N TYR A 97 -17.71 -9.30 -7.16
CA TYR A 97 -19.02 -9.51 -7.78
C TYR A 97 -20.17 -8.96 -6.92
N HIS A 98 -20.06 -9.06 -5.60
CA HIS A 98 -21.03 -8.49 -4.64
C HIS A 98 -20.95 -6.97 -4.50
N TRP A 99 -19.89 -6.36 -5.00
CA TRP A 99 -19.67 -4.92 -4.89
C TRP A 99 -20.22 -4.13 -6.07
N THR A 100 -20.56 -4.82 -7.17
CA THR A 100 -20.92 -4.20 -8.45
C THR A 100 -22.02 -3.15 -8.34
N SER A 101 -23.10 -3.43 -7.60
CA SER A 101 -24.19 -2.47 -7.39
C SER A 101 -23.73 -1.21 -6.65
N ARG A 102 -22.90 -1.36 -5.61
CA ARG A 102 -22.34 -0.26 -4.83
C ARG A 102 -21.35 0.57 -5.64
N ILE A 103 -20.49 -0.09 -6.43
CA ILE A 103 -19.55 0.58 -7.34
C ILE A 103 -20.31 1.42 -8.35
N LEU A 104 -21.35 0.87 -8.99
CA LEU A 104 -22.16 1.61 -9.96
C LEU A 104 -22.95 2.75 -9.34
N HIS A 105 -23.41 2.59 -8.10
CA HIS A 105 -24.08 3.65 -7.35
C HIS A 105 -23.14 4.84 -7.08
N GLU A 106 -21.94 4.58 -6.54
CA GLU A 106 -20.94 5.63 -6.31
C GLU A 106 -20.44 6.26 -7.63
N TYR A 107 -20.27 5.46 -8.68
CA TYR A 107 -19.88 5.96 -10.01
C TYR A 107 -20.95 6.91 -10.58
N LYS A 108 -22.22 6.52 -10.52
CA LYS A 108 -23.33 7.39 -10.94
C LYS A 108 -23.34 8.71 -10.15
N ALA A 109 -23.19 8.64 -8.83
CA ALA A 109 -23.16 9.81 -7.97
C ALA A 109 -21.97 10.74 -8.31
N LEU A 110 -20.79 10.17 -8.56
CA LEU A 110 -19.61 10.92 -8.99
C LEU A 110 -19.85 11.63 -10.32
N SER A 111 -20.52 11.01 -11.29
CA SER A 111 -20.80 11.62 -12.59
C SER A 111 -21.80 12.78 -12.51
N THR A 112 -22.83 12.67 -11.66
CA THR A 112 -23.86 13.70 -11.52
C THR A 112 -23.50 14.82 -10.54
N SER A 113 -22.47 14.63 -9.72
CA SER A 113 -22.03 15.66 -8.76
C SER A 113 -21.40 16.85 -9.47
N GLU A 114 -22.04 18.02 -9.37
CA GLU A 114 -21.52 19.29 -9.90
C GLU A 114 -20.31 19.81 -9.10
N GLY A 115 -20.22 19.45 -7.81
CA GLY A 115 -19.11 19.86 -6.93
C GLY A 115 -17.80 19.07 -7.14
N VAL A 116 -17.82 18.03 -7.98
CA VAL A 116 -16.63 17.22 -8.28
C VAL A 116 -16.14 17.57 -9.68
N SER A 117 -14.97 18.19 -9.78
CA SER A 117 -14.34 18.48 -11.07
C SER A 117 -14.15 17.21 -11.91
N LYS A 118 -14.46 17.31 -13.20
CA LYS A 118 -14.32 16.20 -14.17
C LYS A 118 -13.01 16.27 -14.96
N GLU A 119 -12.15 17.23 -14.65
CA GLU A 119 -10.83 17.27 -15.26
C GLU A 119 -10.01 16.06 -14.82
N MET A 120 -9.27 15.48 -15.76
CA MET A 120 -8.59 14.20 -15.56
C MET A 120 -7.64 14.21 -14.35
N HIS A 121 -6.80 15.25 -14.24
CA HIS A 121 -5.82 15.35 -13.15
C HIS A 121 -6.50 15.60 -11.79
N HIS A 122 -7.66 16.25 -11.74
CA HIS A 122 -8.44 16.37 -10.50
C HIS A 122 -8.99 15.02 -10.03
N LEU A 123 -9.53 14.20 -10.94
CA LEU A 123 -10.01 12.85 -10.63
C LEU A 123 -8.87 11.93 -10.18
N GLN A 124 -7.72 12.00 -10.86
CA GLN A 124 -6.51 11.27 -10.48
C GLN A 124 -6.01 11.70 -9.10
N ARG A 125 -6.07 13.00 -8.77
CA ARG A 125 -5.74 13.51 -7.43
C ARG A 125 -6.71 13.01 -6.37
N LEU A 126 -8.02 12.98 -6.64
CA LEU A 126 -9.03 12.41 -5.72
C LEU A 126 -8.76 10.92 -5.44
N PHE A 127 -8.32 10.17 -6.45
CA PHE A 127 -7.87 8.79 -6.28
C PHE A 127 -6.65 8.72 -5.36
N LEU A 128 -5.62 9.54 -5.60
CA LEU A 128 -4.43 9.61 -4.75
C LEU A 128 -4.75 9.98 -3.30
N GLN A 129 -5.61 10.99 -3.09
CA GLN A 129 -6.12 11.39 -1.78
C GLN A 129 -6.75 10.22 -1.02
N SER A 130 -7.52 9.40 -1.72
CA SER A 130 -8.17 8.21 -1.15
C SER A 130 -7.17 7.08 -0.84
N CYS A 131 -5.99 7.09 -1.45
CA CYS A 131 -4.91 6.13 -1.19
C CYS A 131 -3.92 6.57 -0.10
N TRP A 132 -3.79 7.88 0.17
CA TRP A 132 -2.75 8.41 1.05
C TRP A 132 -2.84 7.91 2.50
N ASP A 133 -4.01 7.54 3.00
CA ASP A 133 -4.19 6.98 4.33
C ASP A 133 -3.93 5.46 4.40
N ILE A 134 -3.85 4.77 3.26
CA ILE A 134 -3.56 3.34 3.20
C ILE A 134 -2.16 3.07 3.79
N PRO A 135 -2.00 2.11 4.72
CA PRO A 135 -0.74 1.93 5.45
C PRO A 135 0.48 1.77 4.54
N THR A 136 0.35 0.99 3.48
CA THR A 136 1.43 0.62 2.56
C THR A 136 1.61 1.58 1.38
N TYR A 137 0.94 2.74 1.39
CA TYR A 137 1.08 3.74 0.33
C TYR A 137 2.54 4.19 0.17
N GLY A 138 3.06 4.21 -1.06
CA GLY A 138 4.44 4.62 -1.36
C GLY A 138 5.52 3.68 -0.83
N ALA A 139 5.19 2.45 -0.47
CA ALA A 139 6.16 1.49 0.08
C ALA A 139 7.06 0.85 -0.98
N ALA A 140 8.35 0.77 -0.65
CA ALA A 140 9.26 -0.17 -1.27
C ALA A 140 9.01 -1.56 -0.67
N PHE A 141 8.78 -2.55 -1.53
CA PHE A 141 8.52 -3.93 -1.10
C PHE A 141 9.73 -4.83 -1.29
N PHE A 142 10.05 -5.56 -0.24
CA PHE A 142 11.06 -6.61 -0.19
C PHE A 142 10.40 -7.96 0.07
N THR A 143 11.11 -9.05 -0.18
CA THR A 143 10.61 -10.41 0.10
C THR A 143 11.27 -11.00 1.33
N GLY A 144 10.50 -11.74 2.14
CA GLY A 144 11.01 -12.38 3.34
C GLY A 144 10.15 -13.53 3.83
N GLN A 145 10.58 -14.11 4.95
CA GLN A 145 9.91 -15.23 5.61
C GLN A 145 9.85 -14.99 7.12
N VAL A 146 8.71 -15.32 7.73
CA VAL A 146 8.50 -15.31 9.19
C VAL A 146 8.14 -16.72 9.63
N TYR A 147 8.73 -17.16 10.74
CA TYR A 147 8.45 -18.46 11.35
C TYR A 147 7.52 -18.26 12.53
N THR A 148 6.31 -18.81 12.48
CA THR A 148 5.38 -18.73 13.62
C THR A 148 5.62 -19.88 14.59
N LYS A 149 5.44 -19.62 15.89
CA LYS A 149 5.38 -20.66 16.94
C LYS A 149 4.00 -21.31 16.93
N ALA A 150 3.72 -22.13 15.91
CA ALA A 150 2.41 -22.79 15.78
C ALA A 150 2.29 -24.04 16.67
N SER A 151 3.39 -24.74 16.96
CA SER A 151 3.50 -25.77 18.01
C SER A 151 4.96 -26.00 18.41
N ALA A 152 5.19 -26.80 19.47
CA ALA A 152 6.52 -27.16 19.98
C ALA A 152 7.41 -27.93 18.98
N SER A 153 6.84 -28.46 17.88
CA SER A 153 7.56 -29.34 16.95
C SER A 153 7.52 -28.92 15.47
N ASN A 154 6.76 -27.88 15.09
CA ASN A 154 6.75 -27.40 13.70
C ASN A 154 6.53 -25.88 13.59
N HIS A 155 7.55 -25.18 13.11
CA HIS A 155 7.43 -23.78 12.71
C HIS A 155 6.75 -23.69 11.34
N LYS A 156 5.57 -23.07 11.27
CA LYS A 156 4.96 -22.73 9.98
C LYS A 156 5.71 -21.54 9.39
N VAL A 157 6.21 -21.73 8.16
CA VAL A 157 6.86 -20.67 7.39
C VAL A 157 5.80 -19.85 6.67
N ILE A 158 5.73 -18.55 6.96
CA ILE A 158 4.87 -17.60 6.27
C ILE A 158 5.75 -16.74 5.37
N ARG A 159 5.51 -16.79 4.05
CA ARG A 159 6.16 -15.89 3.09
C ARG A 159 5.51 -14.52 3.16
N VAL A 160 6.32 -13.48 3.30
CA VAL A 160 5.86 -12.11 3.50
C VAL A 160 6.48 -11.13 2.52
N SER A 161 5.69 -10.15 2.09
CA SER A 161 6.17 -8.93 1.49
C SER A 161 6.39 -7.93 2.61
N VAL A 162 7.61 -7.40 2.69
CA VAL A 162 8.03 -6.40 3.68
C VAL A 162 7.95 -5.04 3.01
N GLY A 163 6.93 -4.25 3.34
CA GLY A 163 6.77 -2.88 2.87
C GLY A 163 7.45 -1.90 3.81
N VAL A 164 8.25 -0.98 3.29
CA VAL A 164 8.84 0.14 4.03
C VAL A 164 8.54 1.44 3.29
N ASN A 165 7.93 2.41 3.97
CA ASN A 165 7.60 3.73 3.43
C ASN A 165 7.86 4.82 4.48
N THR A 166 7.44 6.04 4.20
CA THR A 166 7.56 7.18 5.12
C THR A 166 6.70 7.06 6.39
N LYS A 167 5.79 6.08 6.49
CA LYS A 167 4.96 5.83 7.68
C LYS A 167 5.60 4.80 8.62
N GLY A 168 6.23 3.76 8.08
CA GLY A 168 6.89 2.74 8.88
C GLY A 168 7.12 1.42 8.15
N LEU A 169 6.90 0.33 8.87
CA LEU A 169 7.12 -1.05 8.42
C LEU A 169 5.79 -1.80 8.34
N HIS A 170 5.57 -2.52 7.25
CA HIS A 170 4.36 -3.30 7.01
C HIS A 170 4.71 -4.70 6.56
N LEU A 171 4.09 -5.72 7.14
CA LEU A 171 4.20 -7.11 6.69
C LEU A 171 2.89 -7.53 6.05
N MET A 172 2.97 -8.01 4.81
CA MET A 172 1.85 -8.58 4.10
C MET A 172 2.11 -10.04 3.78
N ASN A 173 1.10 -10.89 3.89
CA ASN A 173 1.17 -12.26 3.40
C ASN A 173 1.36 -12.24 1.87
N MET A 174 2.39 -12.91 1.36
CA MET A 174 2.70 -12.90 -0.07
C MET A 174 1.62 -13.56 -0.94
N GLU A 175 0.90 -14.54 -0.41
CA GLU A 175 -0.11 -15.28 -1.16
C GLU A 175 -1.46 -14.56 -1.09
N THR A 176 -1.98 -14.36 0.13
CA THR A 176 -3.32 -13.79 0.35
C THR A 176 -3.37 -12.27 0.21
N LYS A 177 -2.20 -11.60 0.21
CA LYS A 177 -2.07 -10.14 0.28
C LYS A 177 -2.70 -9.50 1.53
N ALA A 178 -2.99 -10.30 2.56
CA ALA A 178 -3.48 -9.79 3.82
C ALA A 178 -2.38 -9.02 4.56
N LEU A 179 -2.72 -7.84 5.10
CA LEU A 179 -1.84 -7.11 6.02
C LEU A 179 -1.79 -7.88 7.35
N LEU A 180 -0.60 -8.32 7.73
CA LEU A 180 -0.35 -9.06 8.97
C LEU A 180 -0.01 -8.11 10.10
N ILE A 181 0.91 -7.16 9.83
CA ILE A 181 1.46 -6.22 10.81
C ILE A 181 1.66 -4.89 10.10
N SER A 182 1.36 -3.79 10.78
CA SER A 182 1.70 -2.43 10.37
C SER A 182 2.19 -1.67 11.59
N LEU A 183 3.41 -1.17 11.54
CA LEU A 183 4.06 -0.47 12.65
C LEU A 183 4.52 0.90 12.16
N GLU A 184 4.07 1.94 12.84
CA GLU A 184 4.47 3.31 12.55
C GLU A 184 5.82 3.64 13.18
N TYR A 185 6.58 4.56 12.59
CA TYR A 185 7.83 4.98 13.20
C TYR A 185 7.61 5.54 14.61
N GLY A 186 8.50 5.18 15.53
CA GLY A 186 8.38 5.52 16.96
C GLY A 186 7.77 4.41 17.82
N THR A 187 6.98 3.50 17.23
CA THR A 187 6.33 2.40 17.98
C THR A 187 7.11 1.08 17.94
N PHE A 188 8.24 1.02 17.23
CA PHE A 188 9.06 -0.18 17.14
C PHE A 188 10.55 0.14 17.01
N MET A 189 11.38 -0.85 17.31
CA MET A 189 12.82 -0.85 17.09
C MET A 189 13.20 -2.00 16.17
N TRP A 190 14.33 -1.87 15.48
CA TRP A 190 14.87 -2.90 14.60
C TRP A 190 16.32 -3.20 14.92
N GLN A 191 16.71 -4.46 14.72
CA GLN A 191 18.09 -4.91 14.85
C GLN A 191 18.46 -5.78 13.65
N LEU A 192 19.59 -5.48 13.01
CA LEU A 192 20.13 -6.32 11.94
C LEU A 192 20.72 -7.59 12.55
N GLY A 193 20.34 -8.73 12.00
CA GLY A 193 20.86 -10.03 12.40
C GLY A 193 22.26 -10.30 11.88
N HIS A 194 22.90 -11.33 12.42
CA HIS A 194 24.22 -11.77 11.96
C HIS A 194 24.21 -12.13 10.46
N ALA A 195 25.29 -11.76 9.76
CA ALA A 195 25.52 -12.03 8.33
C ALA A 195 24.41 -11.54 7.38
N ASP A 196 23.66 -10.50 7.76
CA ASP A 196 22.62 -9.85 6.96
C ASP A 196 21.50 -10.79 6.46
N GLN A 197 21.30 -11.92 7.13
CA GLN A 197 20.31 -12.94 6.72
C GLN A 197 18.91 -12.70 7.28
N TYR A 198 18.78 -11.86 8.30
CA TYR A 198 17.51 -11.52 8.92
C TYR A 198 17.60 -10.16 9.60
N PHE A 199 16.45 -9.61 9.98
CA PHE A 199 16.34 -8.52 10.93
C PHE A 199 15.25 -8.84 11.96
N GLN A 200 15.42 -8.32 13.17
CA GLN A 200 14.48 -8.46 14.27
C GLN A 200 13.71 -7.15 14.43
N ILE A 201 12.43 -7.27 14.78
CA ILE A 201 11.57 -6.14 15.12
C ILE A 201 11.06 -6.34 16.54
N HIS A 202 11.20 -5.27 17.33
CA HIS A 202 10.73 -5.18 18.70
C HIS A 202 9.66 -4.10 18.77
N SER A 203 8.39 -4.51 18.91
CA SER A 203 7.30 -3.56 19.07
C SER A 203 7.23 -3.04 20.51
N ARG A 204 7.16 -1.73 20.67
CA ARG A 204 7.09 -1.05 21.97
C ARG A 204 5.70 -1.18 22.60
N ASP A 205 4.65 -1.10 21.78
CA ASP A 205 3.28 -0.98 22.27
C ASP A 205 2.72 -2.30 22.81
N ASN A 206 2.99 -3.40 22.12
CA ASN A 206 2.36 -4.69 22.34
C ASN A 206 3.36 -5.81 22.66
N LYS A 207 4.61 -5.46 23.01
CA LYS A 207 5.70 -6.38 23.41
C LYS A 207 5.93 -7.54 22.41
N MET A 208 5.47 -7.39 21.18
CA MET A 208 5.60 -8.38 20.14
C MET A 208 7.00 -8.29 19.53
N ASN A 209 7.70 -9.41 19.53
CA ASN A 209 9.02 -9.54 18.90
C ASN A 209 8.94 -10.59 17.79
N PHE A 210 9.40 -10.24 16.60
CA PHE A 210 9.43 -11.17 15.48
C PHE A 210 10.68 -10.99 14.64
N ILE A 211 11.05 -12.05 13.93
CA ILE A 211 12.23 -12.10 13.07
C ILE A 211 11.76 -12.31 11.64
N VAL A 212 12.29 -11.49 10.74
CA VAL A 212 12.05 -11.63 9.30
C VAL A 212 13.35 -12.08 8.65
N HIS A 213 13.33 -13.26 8.05
CA HIS A 213 14.46 -13.84 7.33
C HIS A 213 14.43 -13.39 5.87
N THR A 214 15.51 -12.75 5.42
CA THR A 214 15.68 -12.30 4.04
C THR A 214 17.12 -11.92 3.75
N LYS A 215 17.59 -12.23 2.54
CA LYS A 215 18.88 -11.75 2.02
C LYS A 215 18.91 -10.23 1.75
N GLN A 216 17.77 -9.56 1.89
CA GLN A 216 17.61 -8.11 1.69
C GLN A 216 17.67 -7.33 3.02
N SER A 217 18.03 -7.97 4.14
CA SER A 217 17.93 -7.38 5.48
C SER A 217 18.73 -6.09 5.63
N GLY A 218 19.95 -6.04 5.10
CA GLY A 218 20.77 -4.82 5.12
C GLY A 218 20.14 -3.65 4.36
N LEU A 219 19.44 -3.91 3.25
CA LEU A 219 18.74 -2.87 2.49
C LEU A 219 17.52 -2.34 3.25
N ILE A 220 16.76 -3.24 3.85
CA ILE A 220 15.56 -2.91 4.64
C ILE A 220 15.96 -2.05 5.84
N VAL A 221 16.94 -2.48 6.63
CA VAL A 221 17.40 -1.74 7.82
C VAL A 221 17.95 -0.36 7.44
N LYS A 222 18.76 -0.26 6.37
CA LYS A 222 19.25 1.04 5.88
C LYS A 222 18.10 1.97 5.48
N LEU A 223 17.05 1.44 4.82
CA LEU A 223 15.90 2.25 4.44
C LEU A 223 15.09 2.69 5.67
N LEU A 224 14.89 1.81 6.66
CA LEU A 224 14.24 2.16 7.93
C LEU A 224 15.00 3.28 8.66
N MET A 225 16.34 3.19 8.74
CA MET A 225 17.16 4.26 9.33
C MET A 225 17.01 5.58 8.58
N LYS A 226 17.01 5.53 7.23
CA LYS A 226 16.90 6.74 6.41
C LYS A 226 15.54 7.41 6.56
N LEU A 227 14.45 6.65 6.54
CA LEU A 227 13.10 7.21 6.57
C LEU A 227 12.64 7.59 7.98
N SER A 228 13.08 6.86 9.03
CA SER A 228 12.80 7.25 10.42
C SER A 228 13.43 8.59 10.81
N GLY A 229 14.58 8.96 10.23
CA GLY A 229 15.21 10.26 10.43
C GLY A 229 14.44 11.46 9.86
N HIS A 230 13.46 11.22 8.97
CA HIS A 230 12.59 12.28 8.41
C HIS A 230 11.32 12.47 9.23
N VAL A 231 11.08 11.66 10.27
CA VAL A 231 10.00 11.88 11.22
C VAL A 231 10.38 13.08 12.06
N THR A 232 9.81 14.24 11.74
CA THR A 232 9.92 15.44 12.57
C THR A 232 9.51 15.08 14.00
N PRO A 233 10.27 15.49 15.03
CA PRO A 233 9.92 15.23 16.41
C PRO A 233 8.77 16.15 16.83
N THR A 234 7.58 15.93 16.28
CA THR A 234 6.35 16.45 16.85
C THR A 234 5.91 15.43 17.90
N GLU A 235 6.02 15.84 19.16
CA GLU A 235 5.64 15.11 20.38
C GLU A 235 6.61 14.00 20.85
N LYS A 236 7.86 14.37 21.15
CA LYS A 236 8.64 13.63 22.16
C LYS A 236 8.51 14.34 23.51
N GLY A 237 7.79 13.71 24.44
CA GLY A 237 7.93 14.00 25.87
C GLY A 237 9.38 13.83 26.32
N PRO A 238 9.81 14.49 27.40
CA PRO A 238 11.23 14.71 27.69
C PRO A 238 11.87 13.51 28.39
N THR A 239 12.04 12.39 27.71
CA THR A 239 12.92 11.29 28.19
C THR A 239 13.40 10.46 27.01
N ASP A 240 14.55 10.83 26.43
CA ASP A 240 15.41 9.90 25.67
C ASP A 240 16.79 10.56 25.52
N LYS A 241 17.49 10.66 26.66
CA LYS A 241 18.95 10.57 26.65
C LYS A 241 19.27 9.15 27.13
N TYR A 242 20.38 8.60 26.62
CA TYR A 242 20.92 7.26 26.86
C TYR A 242 20.38 6.14 25.95
N ALA A 243 21.07 5.93 24.82
CA ALA A 243 21.47 4.60 24.36
C ALA A 243 22.33 4.71 23.08
N TYR A 244 23.60 5.06 23.24
CA TYR A 244 24.66 4.61 22.35
C TYR A 244 25.83 4.20 23.23
N GLY A 245 26.08 2.90 23.26
CA GLY A 245 27.19 2.19 23.90
C GLY A 245 27.28 0.83 23.24
#